data_AF-A0A948CD06-F1
#
_entry.id   AF-A0A948CD06-F1
#
_cell.length_a   1.000
_cell.length_b   1.000
_cell.length_c   1.000
_cell.angle_alpha   90.00
_cell.angle_beta   90.00
_cell.angle_gamma   90.00
#
_symmetry.space_group_name_H-M   'P 1'
#
loop_
_entity.id
_entity.type
_entity.pdbx_description
1 polymer ?
#
loop_
_entity_poly.entity_id
_entity_poly.type
_entity_poly.pdbx_seq_one_letter_code
_entity_poly.pdbx_strand_id
1 'polypeptide(L)'
;MPDDVMAAVLRLRGVTAGHQHPGWLPHATLGRRVWREQLQDAVDAVGSGDEELVLTGLRRWDPDREEVRPLTGEARPELPS
;
A
#
# COMPACT_ATOMS: atom_id res chain seq x y z
N MET A 1 -6.82 6.52 8.76
CA MET A 1 -6.66 7.05 7.40
C MET A 1 -7.70 8.14 7.19
N PRO A 2 -7.34 9.29 6.61
CA PRO A 2 -8.30 10.35 6.31
C PRO A 2 -9.48 9.87 5.45
N ASP A 3 -10.67 10.40 5.71
CA ASP A 3 -11.94 9.98 5.07
C ASP A 3 -11.95 10.25 3.55
N ASP A 4 -11.29 11.31 3.10
CA ASP A 4 -11.18 11.67 1.70
C ASP A 4 -10.34 10.65 0.90
N VAL A 5 -9.24 10.17 1.47
CA VAL A 5 -8.43 9.08 0.92
C VAL A 5 -9.25 7.79 0.89
N MET A 6 -9.99 7.48 1.96
CA MET A 6 -10.89 6.32 2.01
C MET A 6 -11.91 6.36 0.88
N ALA A 7 -12.59 7.50 0.74
CA ALA A 7 -13.57 7.70 -0.32
C ALA A 7 -12.94 7.62 -1.71
N ALA A 8 -11.74 8.16 -1.92
CA ALA A 8 -11.03 8.09 -3.19
C ALA A 8 -10.68 6.64 -3.59
N VAL A 9 -10.12 5.86 -2.66
CA VAL A 9 -9.78 4.45 -2.93
C VAL A 9 -11.04 3.62 -3.17
N LEU A 10 -12.11 3.82 -2.40
CA LEU A 10 -13.37 3.11 -2.59
C LEU A 10 -14.03 3.45 -3.94
N ARG A 11 -13.97 4.72 -4.39
CA ARG A 11 -14.43 5.11 -5.73
C ARG A 11 -13.63 4.41 -6.83
N LEU A 12 -12.30 4.40 -6.73
CA LEU A 12 -11.43 3.69 -7.68
C LEU A 12 -11.73 2.18 -7.70
N ARG A 13 -11.99 1.60 -6.53
CA ARG A 13 -12.35 0.20 -6.39
C ARG A 13 -13.68 -0.13 -7.06
N GLY A 14 -14.68 0.75 -6.95
CA GLY A 14 -15.99 0.58 -7.57
C GLY A 14 -15.97 0.59 -9.11
N VAL A 15 -14.93 1.16 -9.73
CA VAL A 15 -14.77 1.21 -11.19
C VAL A 15 -13.75 0.19 -11.73
N THR A 16 -13.19 -0.66 -10.87
CA THR A 16 -12.25 -1.74 -11.25
C THR A 16 -12.91 -3.12 -11.06
N ALA A 17 -12.34 -4.16 -11.67
CA ALA A 17 -12.83 -5.53 -11.55
C ALA A 17 -11.67 -6.47 -11.16
N GLY A 18 -11.98 -7.73 -10.83
CA GLY A 18 -10.96 -8.74 -10.51
C GLY A 18 -10.37 -8.63 -9.10
N HIS A 19 -11.10 -8.04 -8.14
CA HIS A 19 -10.62 -7.95 -6.76
C HIS A 19 -10.57 -9.35 -6.12
N GLN A 20 -9.37 -9.79 -5.75
CA GLN A 20 -9.16 -11.08 -5.07
C GLN A 20 -9.84 -11.13 -3.69
N HIS A 21 -9.98 -9.98 -3.02
CA HIS A 21 -10.52 -9.89 -1.66
C HIS A 21 -11.62 -8.82 -1.58
N PRO A 22 -12.90 -9.16 -1.86
CA PRO A 22 -14.01 -8.22 -1.95
C PRO A 22 -14.31 -7.47 -0.64
N GLY A 23 -14.00 -8.03 0.52
CA GLY A 23 -14.25 -7.41 1.84
C GLY A 23 -13.08 -6.58 2.41
N TRP A 24 -11.95 -6.48 1.71
CA TRP A 24 -10.81 -5.71 2.21
C TRP A 24 -11.08 -4.21 2.15
N LEU A 25 -10.96 -3.55 3.30
CA LEU A 25 -10.87 -2.10 3.38
C LEU A 25 -9.49 -1.65 2.87
N PRO A 26 -9.36 -0.40 2.38
CA PRO A 26 -8.07 0.22 2.12
C PRO A 26 -7.16 0.12 3.36
N HIS A 27 -6.00 -0.50 3.19
CA HIS A 27 -4.98 -0.69 4.23
C HIS A 27 -3.59 -0.56 3.60
N ALA A 28 -2.59 -0.31 4.45
CA ALA A 28 -1.19 -0.38 4.07
C ALA A 28 -0.56 -1.64 4.67
N THR A 29 0.18 -2.38 3.85
CA THR A 29 0.96 -3.53 4.33
C THR A 29 2.27 -3.00 4.93
N LEU A 30 2.45 -3.18 6.24
CA LEU A 30 3.66 -2.75 6.96
C LEU A 30 4.79 -3.79 6.94
N GLY A 31 4.44 -5.07 6.81
CA GLY A 31 5.39 -6.18 6.80
C GLY A 31 4.88 -7.37 5.99
N ARG A 32 5.81 -8.17 5.47
CA ARG A 32 5.51 -9.42 4.75
C ARG A 32 6.39 -10.53 5.31
N ARG A 33 5.86 -11.77 5.29
CA ARG A 33 6.57 -12.97 5.79
C ARG A 33 6.99 -12.86 7.27
N VAL A 34 6.18 -12.17 8.08
CA VAL A 34 6.36 -12.11 9.53
C VAL A 34 5.90 -13.44 10.12
N TRP A 35 6.79 -14.13 10.82
CA TRP A 35 6.45 -15.37 11.51
C TRP A 35 5.56 -15.07 12.71
N ARG A 36 4.66 -16.01 13.05
CA ARG A 36 3.67 -15.77 14.11
C ARG A 36 4.29 -15.42 15.45
N GLU A 37 5.41 -16.05 15.79
CA GLU A 37 6.20 -15.77 17.00
C GLU A 37 6.82 -14.36 17.04
N GLN A 38 7.04 -13.74 15.87
CA GLN A 38 7.65 -12.41 15.74
C GLN A 38 6.61 -11.29 15.59
N LEU A 39 5.32 -11.62 15.63
CA LEU A 39 4.27 -10.64 15.34
C LEU A 39 4.29 -9.49 16.33
N GLN A 40 4.50 -9.76 17.62
CA GLN A 40 4.55 -8.71 18.63
C GLN A 40 5.75 -7.80 18.41
N ASP A 41 6.94 -8.37 18.17
CA ASP A 41 8.15 -7.60 17.87
C ASP A 41 7.97 -6.70 16.63
N ALA A 42 7.29 -7.20 15.60
CA ALA A 42 7.00 -6.43 14.40
C ALA A 42 6.03 -5.26 14.67
N VAL A 43 5.03 -5.44 15.54
CA VAL A 43 4.13 -4.38 15.97
C VAL A 43 4.88 -3.35 16.82
N ASP A 44 5.71 -3.81 17.75
CA ASP A 44 6.49 -2.95 18.65
C ASP A 44 7.51 -2.11 17.87
N ALA A 45 8.09 -2.66 16.79
CA ALA A 45 9.03 -1.96 15.92
C ALA A 45 8.39 -0.82 15.09
N VAL A 46 7.11 -0.94 14.72
CA VAL A 46 6.35 0.17 14.09
C VAL A 46 6.08 1.28 15.10
N GLY A 47 5.97 0.93 16.39
CA GLY A 47 5.67 1.86 17.46
C GLY A 47 4.20 2.28 17.47
N SER A 48 3.88 3.26 18.33
CA SER A 48 2.52 3.80 18.54
C SER A 48 2.43 5.31 18.25
N GLY A 49 3.45 5.87 17.60
CA GLY A 49 3.45 7.27 17.21
C GLY A 49 2.52 7.55 16.03
N ASP A 50 2.01 8.79 15.97
CA ASP A 50 1.30 9.29 14.80
C ASP A 50 2.31 9.63 13.71
N GLU A 51 2.50 8.71 12.75
CA GLU A 51 3.34 8.93 11.58
C GLU A 51 2.50 9.46 10.40
N GLU A 52 2.99 10.50 9.73
CA GLU A 52 2.34 11.05 8.55
C GLU A 52 2.74 10.26 7.28
N LEU A 53 1.75 9.65 6.63
CA LEU A 53 1.94 8.96 5.35
C LEU A 53 1.44 9.83 4.19
N VAL A 54 2.37 10.29 3.37
CA VAL A 54 2.05 11.06 2.15
C VAL A 54 1.99 10.12 0.94
N LEU A 55 0.83 10.07 0.30
CA LEU A 55 0.67 9.36 -0.98
C LEU A 55 1.25 10.20 -2.12
N THR A 56 2.39 9.78 -2.68
CA THR A 56 3.14 10.57 -3.68
C THR A 56 2.87 10.18 -5.13
N GLY A 57 2.27 9.01 -5.38
CA GLY A 57 1.97 8.55 -6.73
C GLY A 57 1.30 7.18 -6.75
N LEU A 58 0.65 6.89 -7.87
CA LEU A 58 0.00 5.61 -8.13
C LEU A 58 0.83 4.84 -9.16
N ARG A 59 1.06 3.55 -8.90
CA ARG A 59 1.83 2.65 -9.77
C ARG A 59 1.06 1.35 -9.98
N ARG A 60 1.22 0.74 -11.15
CA ARG A 60 0.73 -0.61 -11.49
C ARG A 60 1.91 -1.58 -11.49
N TRP A 61 1.75 -2.69 -10.76
CA TRP A 61 2.61 -3.87 -10.89
C TRP A 61 2.09 -4.77 -12.00
N ASP A 62 2.98 -5.22 -12.88
CA ASP A 62 2.73 -6.24 -13.88
C ASP A 62 3.44 -7.54 -13.47
N PRO A 63 2.72 -8.57 -12.99
CA PRO A 63 3.35 -9.79 -12.50
C PRO A 63 3.96 -10.64 -13.61
N ASP A 64 3.46 -10.56 -14.85
CA ASP A 64 3.95 -11.37 -15.98
C ASP A 64 5.30 -10.85 -16.48
N ARG A 65 5.50 -9.53 -16.35
CA ARG A 65 6.73 -8.85 -16.78
C ARG A 65 7.66 -8.50 -15.62
N GLU A 66 7.22 -8.72 -14.39
CA GLU A 66 7.88 -8.28 -13.17
C GLU A 66 8.25 -6.77 -13.18
N GLU A 67 7.35 -5.94 -13.74
CA GLU A 67 7.60 -4.51 -13.97
C GLU A 67 6.64 -3.62 -13.15
N VAL A 68 7.16 -2.51 -12.63
CA VAL A 68 6.36 -1.44 -12.01
C VAL A 68 6.25 -0.27 -12.98
N ARG A 69 5.01 0.18 -13.26
CA ARG A 69 4.74 1.32 -14.15
C ARG A 69 3.99 2.44 -13.42
N PRO A 70 4.41 3.71 -13.51
CA PRO A 70 3.64 4.82 -12.94
C PRO A 70 2.32 5.01 -13.71
N LEU A 71 1.25 5.25 -12.95
CA LEU A 71 -0.07 5.67 -13.45
C LEU A 71 -0.32 7.16 -13.20
N THR A 72 0.29 7.71 -12.14
CA THR A 72 0.28 9.15 -11.82
C THR A 72 1.63 9.56 -11.22
N GLY A 73 2.05 10.81 -11.42
CA GLY A 73 3.32 11.35 -10.90
C GLY A 73 4.57 10.89 -11.68
N GLU A 74 5.71 11.54 -11.43
CA GLU A 74 7.02 11.11 -11.98
C GLU A 74 7.58 9.91 -11.20
N ALA A 75 8.30 9.02 -11.89
CA ALA A 75 9.01 7.91 -11.24
C ALA A 75 10.03 8.49 -10.26
N ARG A 76 9.86 8.23 -8.95
CA ARG A 76 10.84 8.69 -7.94
C ARG A 76 12.21 8.06 -8.27
N PRO A 77 13.30 8.84 -8.31
CA PRO A 77 14.64 8.29 -8.50
C PRO A 77 14.95 7.29 -7.38
N GLU A 78 15.60 6.20 -7.73
CA GLU A 78 16.06 5.17 -6.79
C GLU A 78 16.96 5.82 -5.73
N LEU A 79 16.67 5.58 -4.45
CA LEU A 79 17.60 5.94 -3.39
C LEU A 79 18.79 4.98 -3.46
N PRO A 80 20.04 5.47 -3.41
CA PRO A 80 21.21 4.60 -3.43
C PRO A 80 21.25 3.69 -2.20
N SER A 81 21.65 2.44 -2.43
CA SER A 81 21.81 1.36 -1.45
C SER A 81 22.82 1.66 -0.36
#